data_AF-A0A6I3MLU3-F1
#
_entry.id   AF-A0A6I3MLU3-F1
#
_cell.length_a   1.000
_cell.length_b   1.000
_cell.length_c   1.000
_cell.angle_alpha   90.00
_cell.angle_beta   90.00
_cell.angle_gamma   90.00
#
_symmetry.space_group_name_H-M   'P 1'
#
loop_
_entity.id
_entity.type
_entity.pdbx_description
1 polymer ?
#
loop_
_entity_poly.entity_id
_entity_poly.type
_entity_poly.pdbx_seq_one_letter_code
_entity_poly.pdbx_strand_id
1 'polypeptide(L)'
;MELREYFEKYPNEATCIEEFKNKRLKNGLICKKCNHNLHSFRNIDLKFQCKNCGNRIGLRSGTVMENSNLPIRYWMICIELLTLSQRRISILKIQYLLGHKRYEPIWLMVQKIRLVMRKRDYKYRLKAYSEFDPEFLEKIDKLTFEKKKTITVDN
;
A
#
# COMPACT_ATOMS: atom_id res chain seq x y z
N MET A 1 -0.31 -11.83 -9.88
CA MET A 1 -1.67 -12.32 -10.16
C MET A 1 -2.16 -11.51 -11.32
N GLU A 2 -2.81 -12.13 -12.30
CA GLU A 2 -3.41 -11.36 -13.39
C GLU A 2 -4.54 -10.49 -12.85
N LEU A 3 -4.73 -9.29 -13.42
CA LEU A 3 -5.71 -8.33 -12.90
C LEU A 3 -7.14 -8.91 -12.93
N ARG A 4 -7.44 -9.77 -13.91
CA ARG A 4 -8.73 -10.47 -14.02
C ARG A 4 -8.97 -11.41 -12.83
N GLU A 5 -8.01 -12.27 -12.53
CA GLU A 5 -8.07 -13.22 -11.41
C GLU A 5 -8.24 -12.48 -10.07
N TYR A 6 -7.62 -11.32 -9.94
CA TYR A 6 -7.76 -10.47 -8.77
C TYR A 6 -9.23 -10.05 -8.55
N PHE A 7 -9.92 -9.60 -9.61
CA PHE A 7 -11.32 -9.19 -9.48
C PHE A 7 -12.28 -10.36 -9.27
N GLU A 8 -11.96 -11.54 -9.82
CA GLU A 8 -12.69 -12.79 -9.56
C GLU A 8 -12.52 -13.24 -8.09
N LYS A 9 -11.32 -13.11 -7.53
CA LYS A 9 -11.02 -13.44 -6.13
C LYS A 9 -11.62 -12.44 -5.13
N TYR A 10 -11.65 -11.15 -5.48
CA TYR A 10 -12.12 -10.07 -4.60
C TYR A 10 -13.32 -9.32 -5.21
N PRO A 11 -14.48 -10.00 -5.36
CA PRO A 11 -15.64 -9.44 -6.04
C PRO A 11 -16.36 -8.36 -5.23
N ASN A 12 -16.28 -8.41 -3.89
CA ASN A 12 -17.04 -7.51 -3.01
C ASN A 12 -16.24 -7.12 -1.75
N GLU A 13 -16.80 -6.18 -0.97
CA GLU A 13 -16.17 -5.67 0.26
C GLU A 13 -16.10 -6.75 1.34
N ALA A 14 -17.10 -7.64 1.42
CA ALA A 14 -17.15 -8.70 2.43
C ALA A 14 -16.00 -9.71 2.27
N THR A 15 -15.69 -10.16 1.05
CA THR A 15 -14.55 -11.04 0.80
C THR A 15 -13.23 -10.35 1.13
N CYS A 16 -13.10 -9.06 0.79
CA CYS A 16 -11.92 -8.27 1.14
C CYS A 16 -11.72 -8.16 2.67
N ILE A 17 -12.80 -7.95 3.42
CA ILE A 17 -12.78 -7.88 4.88
C ILE A 17 -12.33 -9.21 5.49
N GLU A 18 -12.90 -10.34 5.04
CA GLU A 18 -12.58 -11.67 5.57
C GLU A 18 -11.12 -12.05 5.28
N GLU A 19 -10.65 -11.80 4.07
CA GLU A 19 -9.25 -12.00 3.68
C GLU A 19 -8.28 -11.13 4.47
N PHE A 20 -8.63 -9.86 4.68
CA PHE A 20 -7.81 -8.95 5.48
C PHE A 20 -7.77 -9.36 6.95
N LYS A 21 -8.89 -9.82 7.51
CA LYS A 21 -8.98 -10.41 8.86
C LYS A 21 -8.09 -11.65 8.97
N ASN A 22 -8.15 -12.57 8.01
CA ASN A 22 -7.33 -13.78 8.02
C ASN A 22 -5.83 -13.46 7.96
N LYS A 23 -5.44 -12.50 7.12
CA LYS A 23 -4.05 -11.99 7.08
C LYS A 23 -3.63 -11.36 8.41
N ARG A 24 -4.50 -10.59 9.06
CA ARG A 24 -4.25 -9.98 10.38
C ARG A 24 -4.01 -11.05 11.45
N LEU A 25 -4.82 -12.10 11.47
CA LEU A 25 -4.66 -13.22 12.41
C LEU A 25 -3.35 -13.97 12.17
N LYS A 26 -3.02 -14.24 10.89
CA LYS A 26 -1.77 -14.90 10.49
C LYS A 26 -0.52 -14.10 10.89
N ASN A 27 -0.58 -12.77 10.82
CA ASN A 27 0.52 -11.89 11.21
C ASN A 27 0.71 -11.80 12.74
N GLY A 28 -0.18 -12.38 13.54
CA GLY A 28 -0.13 -12.33 14.99
C GLY A 28 -0.74 -11.04 15.55
N LEU A 29 -1.91 -11.15 16.19
CA LEU A 29 -2.56 -10.04 16.88
C LEU A 29 -2.30 -10.16 18.38
N ILE A 30 -1.61 -9.18 18.96
CA ILE A 30 -1.30 -9.14 20.40
C ILE A 30 -2.15 -8.06 21.06
N CYS A 31 -2.77 -8.40 22.19
CA CYS A 31 -3.55 -7.44 22.95
C CYS A 31 -2.63 -6.43 23.67
N LYS A 32 -2.80 -5.12 23.42
CA LYS A 32 -2.02 -4.05 24.07
C LYS A 32 -2.21 -3.96 25.59
N LYS A 33 -3.27 -4.55 26.16
CA LYS A 33 -3.56 -4.47 27.61
C LYS A 33 -3.00 -5.65 28.40
N CYS A 34 -3.09 -6.87 27.86
CA CYS A 34 -2.76 -8.09 28.61
C CYS A 34 -1.80 -9.03 27.88
N ASN A 35 -1.24 -8.60 26.74
CA ASN A 35 -0.30 -9.37 25.90
C ASN A 35 -0.79 -10.75 25.45
N HIS A 36 -2.09 -11.02 25.54
CA HIS A 36 -2.69 -12.26 25.08
C HIS A 36 -2.89 -12.26 23.56
N ASN A 37 -2.76 -13.43 22.93
CA ASN A 37 -2.76 -13.57 21.46
C ASN A 37 -4.08 -14.11 20.89
N LEU A 38 -4.95 -14.70 21.71
CA LEU A 38 -6.24 -15.21 21.23
C LEU A 38 -7.30 -14.11 21.21
N HIS A 39 -7.92 -13.95 20.05
CA HIS A 39 -8.94 -12.95 19.80
C HIS A 39 -10.13 -13.59 19.08
N SER A 40 -11.35 -13.23 19.47
CA SER A 40 -12.55 -13.48 18.67
C SER A 40 -12.78 -12.30 17.72
N PHE A 41 -13.34 -12.55 16.54
CA PHE A 41 -13.67 -11.50 15.59
C PHE A 41 -15.16 -11.21 15.60
N ARG A 42 -15.52 -9.93 15.62
CA ARG A 42 -16.89 -9.46 15.66
C ARG A 42 -17.22 -8.76 14.34
N ASN A 43 -18.08 -9.40 13.54
CA ASN A 43 -18.44 -8.93 12.20
C ASN A 43 -19.24 -7.61 12.22
N ILE A 44 -20.00 -7.35 13.30
CA ILE A 44 -20.91 -6.21 13.41
C ILE A 44 -20.16 -4.86 13.36
N ASP A 45 -19.02 -4.78 14.06
CA ASP A 45 -18.23 -3.55 14.14
C ASP A 45 -16.79 -3.71 13.60
N LEU A 46 -16.52 -4.85 12.96
CA LEU A 46 -15.21 -5.21 12.40
C LEU A 46 -14.09 -5.05 13.41
N LYS A 47 -14.25 -5.63 14.60
CA LYS A 47 -13.25 -5.58 15.69
C LYS A 47 -12.84 -6.96 16.15
N PHE A 48 -11.58 -7.07 16.52
CA PHE A 48 -11.04 -8.17 17.31
C PHE A 48 -11.28 -7.91 18.79
N GLN A 49 -11.82 -8.88 19.50
CA GLN A 49 -12.02 -8.85 20.94
C GLN A 49 -11.09 -9.86 21.59
N CYS A 50 -10.27 -9.40 22.54
CA CYS A 50 -9.37 -10.28 23.29
C CYS A 50 -10.19 -11.23 24.18
N LYS A 51 -9.88 -12.53 24.14
CA LYS A 51 -10.57 -13.54 24.95
C LYS A 51 -10.28 -13.42 26.46
N ASN A 52 -9.12 -12.86 26.82
CA ASN A 52 -8.71 -12.74 28.23
C ASN A 52 -9.28 -11.47 28.89
N CYS A 53 -9.05 -10.28 28.31
CA CYS A 53 -9.43 -9.01 28.95
C CYS A 53 -10.62 -8.29 28.30
N GLY A 54 -11.21 -8.83 27.23
CA GLY A 54 -12.31 -8.20 26.50
C GLY A 54 -11.95 -6.93 25.72
N ASN A 55 -10.68 -6.50 25.73
CA ASN A 55 -10.24 -5.31 25.01
C ASN A 55 -10.46 -5.46 23.50
N ARG A 56 -10.82 -4.35 22.84
CA ARG A 56 -11.21 -4.33 21.43
C ARG A 56 -10.16 -3.64 20.57
N ILE A 57 -9.88 -4.22 19.41
CA ILE A 57 -8.93 -3.71 18.42
C ILE A 57 -9.66 -3.65 17.08
N GLY A 58 -9.72 -2.49 16.44
CA GLY A 58 -10.35 -2.38 15.13
C GLY A 58 -9.60 -3.17 14.06
N LEU A 59 -10.32 -3.65 13.05
CA LEU A 59 -9.73 -4.34 11.91
C LEU A 59 -8.67 -3.49 11.19
N ARG A 60 -8.79 -2.16 11.24
CA ARG A 60 -7.83 -1.20 10.65
C ARG A 60 -6.79 -0.67 11.64
N SER A 61 -6.92 -0.93 12.94
CA SER A 61 -6.01 -0.38 13.96
C SER A 61 -4.59 -0.88 13.75
N GLY A 62 -3.60 0.01 13.73
CA GLY A 62 -2.20 -0.34 13.48
C GLY A 62 -1.87 -0.79 12.05
N THR A 63 -2.72 -0.54 11.05
CA THR A 63 -2.33 -0.65 9.63
C THR A 63 -2.37 0.69 8.93
N VAL A 64 -1.91 0.70 7.68
CA VAL A 64 -1.99 1.85 6.76
C VAL A 64 -3.40 2.42 6.60
N MET A 65 -4.43 1.61 6.87
CA MET A 65 -5.84 1.97 6.77
C MET A 65 -6.39 2.61 8.05
N GLU A 66 -5.56 2.80 9.08
CA GLU A 66 -5.98 3.41 10.34
C GLU A 66 -6.55 4.82 10.11
N ASN A 67 -7.64 5.11 10.82
CA ASN A 67 -8.43 6.34 10.70
C ASN A 67 -8.96 6.62 9.28
N SER A 68 -9.19 5.58 8.47
CA SER A 68 -9.85 5.68 7.17
C SER A 68 -11.25 5.08 7.21
N ASN A 69 -12.19 5.80 6.56
CA ASN A 69 -13.55 5.34 6.29
C ASN A 69 -13.70 4.75 4.88
N LEU A 70 -12.62 4.65 4.10
CA LEU A 70 -12.67 4.07 2.76
C LEU A 70 -12.90 2.55 2.83
N PRO A 71 -13.63 1.97 1.86
CA PRO A 71 -13.78 0.52 1.72
C PRO A 71 -12.42 -0.19 1.66
N ILE A 72 -12.27 -1.32 2.34
CA ILE A 72 -11.04 -2.14 2.31
C ILE A 72 -10.74 -2.58 0.87
N ARG A 73 -11.77 -2.87 0.07
CA ARG A 73 -11.62 -3.19 -1.34
C ARG A 73 -10.89 -2.10 -2.13
N TYR A 74 -11.13 -0.82 -1.83
CA TYR A 74 -10.41 0.28 -2.49
C TYR A 74 -8.91 0.24 -2.18
N TRP A 75 -8.56 -0.02 -0.93
CA TRP A 75 -7.16 -0.15 -0.53
C TRP A 75 -6.49 -1.33 -1.23
N MET A 76 -7.17 -2.48 -1.28
CA MET A 76 -6.61 -3.67 -1.91
C MET A 76 -6.42 -3.46 -3.43
N ILE A 77 -7.43 -2.90 -4.13
CA ILE A 77 -7.32 -2.57 -5.56
C ILE A 77 -6.18 -1.57 -5.77
N CYS A 78 -6.10 -0.52 -4.95
CA CYS A 78 -5.06 0.49 -5.08
C CYS A 78 -3.67 -0.09 -4.85
N ILE A 79 -3.51 -1.02 -3.90
CA ILE A 79 -2.24 -1.72 -3.67
C ILE A 79 -1.89 -2.55 -4.90
N GLU A 80 -2.83 -3.34 -5.43
CA GLU A 80 -2.59 -4.18 -6.61
C GLU A 80 -2.19 -3.34 -7.83
N LEU A 81 -2.89 -2.24 -8.10
CA LEU A 81 -2.57 -1.33 -9.20
C LEU A 81 -1.19 -0.70 -9.06
N LEU A 82 -0.79 -0.35 -7.83
CA LEU A 82 0.53 0.23 -7.55
C LEU A 82 1.65 -0.81 -7.60
N THR A 83 1.37 -2.09 -7.35
CA THR A 83 2.36 -3.17 -7.44
C THR A 83 2.54 -3.69 -8.86
N LEU A 84 1.47 -3.70 -9.68
CA LEU A 84 1.54 -4.14 -11.08
C LEU A 84 2.16 -3.09 -11.99
N SER A 85 2.07 -1.81 -11.64
CA SER A 85 2.57 -0.74 -12.50
C SER A 85 4.07 -0.54 -12.32
N GLN A 86 4.81 -0.67 -13.42
CA GLN A 86 6.21 -0.22 -13.50
C GLN A 86 6.32 1.31 -13.43
N ARG A 87 5.23 2.04 -13.71
CA ARG A 87 5.21 3.51 -13.78
C ARG A 87 4.33 4.12 -12.71
N ARG A 88 4.52 5.42 -12.48
CA ARG A 88 3.67 6.16 -11.53
C ARG A 88 2.29 6.39 -12.14
N ILE A 89 1.26 5.81 -11.53
CA ILE A 89 -0.13 6.11 -11.86
C ILE A 89 -0.52 7.45 -11.21
N SER A 90 -1.22 8.31 -11.97
CA SER A 90 -1.76 9.56 -11.44
C SER A 90 -2.90 9.30 -10.45
N ILE A 91 -3.01 10.15 -9.42
CA ILE A 91 -4.03 9.97 -8.37
C ILE A 91 -5.44 10.17 -8.94
N LEU A 92 -5.59 11.08 -9.90
CA LEU A 92 -6.84 11.26 -10.66
C LEU A 92 -7.23 9.98 -11.43
N LYS A 93 -6.27 9.27 -12.02
CA LYS A 93 -6.55 8.00 -12.69
C LYS A 93 -6.99 6.94 -11.68
N ILE A 94 -6.34 6.86 -10.51
CA ILE A 94 -6.75 5.93 -9.44
C ILE A 94 -8.17 6.27 -8.96
N GLN A 95 -8.49 7.55 -8.76
CA GLN A 95 -9.83 8.00 -8.38
C GLN A 95 -10.87 7.57 -9.41
N TYR A 96 -10.59 7.79 -10.70
CA TYR A 96 -11.45 7.37 -11.81
C TYR A 96 -11.67 5.86 -11.83
N LEU A 97 -10.60 5.06 -11.72
CA LEU A 97 -10.69 3.59 -11.70
C LEU A 97 -11.48 3.04 -10.51
N LEU A 98 -11.42 3.72 -9.36
CA LEU A 98 -12.19 3.34 -8.16
C LEU A 98 -13.62 3.87 -8.15
N GLY A 99 -13.95 4.81 -9.06
CA GLY A 99 -15.26 5.47 -9.10
C GLY A 99 -15.55 6.34 -7.86
N HIS A 100 -14.52 6.84 -7.17
CA HIS A 100 -14.72 7.66 -5.96
C HIS A 100 -14.95 9.13 -6.30
N LYS A 101 -15.97 9.75 -5.69
CA LYS A 101 -16.37 11.13 -6.00
C LYS A 101 -15.35 12.19 -5.59
N ARG A 102 -14.71 12.03 -4.43
CA ARG A 102 -13.80 13.03 -3.85
C ARG A 102 -12.34 12.68 -4.10
N TYR A 103 -11.52 13.69 -4.35
CA TYR A 103 -10.10 13.47 -4.62
C TYR A 103 -9.30 13.27 -3.33
N GLU A 104 -9.55 14.07 -2.29
CA GLU A 104 -8.72 14.12 -1.08
C GLU A 104 -8.60 12.76 -0.36
N PRO A 105 -9.69 11.96 -0.20
CA PRO A 105 -9.57 10.65 0.42
C PRO A 105 -8.67 9.69 -0.37
N ILE A 106 -8.76 9.73 -1.71
CA ILE A 106 -7.95 8.88 -2.60
C ILE A 106 -6.50 9.35 -2.58
N TRP A 107 -6.27 10.66 -2.62
CA TRP A 107 -4.93 11.22 -2.48
C TRP A 107 -4.27 10.74 -1.18
N LEU A 108 -4.95 10.91 -0.04
CA LEU A 108 -4.40 10.49 1.26
C LEU A 108 -4.15 8.99 1.32
N MET A 109 -5.06 8.18 0.76
CA MET A 109 -4.89 6.73 0.65
C MET A 109 -3.63 6.35 -0.13
N VAL A 110 -3.46 6.93 -1.33
CA VAL A 110 -2.30 6.66 -2.19
C VAL A 110 -1.00 7.11 -1.52
N GLN A 111 -0.98 8.26 -0.84
CA GLN A 111 0.20 8.72 -0.10
C GLN A 111 0.58 7.78 1.04
N LYS A 112 -0.40 7.30 1.82
CA LYS A 112 -0.17 6.31 2.89
C LYS A 112 0.43 5.02 2.34
N ILE A 113 -0.09 4.51 1.21
CA ILE A 113 0.45 3.30 0.57
C ILE A 113 1.90 3.53 0.10
N ARG A 114 2.16 4.62 -0.64
CA ARG A 114 3.51 4.96 -1.14
C ARG A 114 4.52 5.13 -0.02
N LEU A 115 4.12 5.75 1.09
CA LEU A 115 4.99 5.91 2.25
C LEU A 115 5.38 4.56 2.86
N VAL A 116 4.45 3.61 2.94
CA VAL A 116 4.74 2.25 3.45
C VAL A 116 5.59 1.45 2.48
N MET A 117 5.34 1.55 1.18
CA MET A 117 6.21 0.97 0.15
C MET A 117 7.62 1.53 0.26
N ARG A 118 7.80 2.85 0.38
CA ARG A 118 9.11 3.49 0.56
C ARG A 118 9.83 3.03 1.83
N LYS A 119 9.12 2.94 2.96
CA LYS A 119 9.69 2.40 4.21
C LYS A 119 10.13 0.95 4.08
N ARG A 120 9.42 0.16 3.28
CA ARG A 120 9.78 -1.24 2.99
C ARG A 120 11.01 -1.30 2.10
N ASP A 121 11.05 -0.46 1.07
CA ASP A 121 12.11 -0.35 0.08
C ASP A 121 13.46 0.04 0.72
N TYR A 122 13.45 0.96 1.67
CA TYR A 122 14.65 1.38 2.43
C TYR A 122 15.36 0.24 3.18
N LYS A 123 14.67 -0.89 3.42
CA LYS A 123 15.28 -2.07 4.05
C LYS A 123 16.13 -2.89 3.08
N TYR A 124 16.05 -2.62 1.79
CA TYR A 124 16.80 -3.32 0.76
C TYR A 124 17.95 -2.43 0.26
N ARG A 125 19.10 -3.04 0.01
CA ARG A 125 20.20 -2.40 -0.72
C ARG A 125 20.15 -2.85 -2.16
N LEU A 126 20.25 -1.89 -3.09
CA LEU A 126 20.41 -2.18 -4.51
C LEU A 126 21.68 -3.01 -4.72
N LYS A 127 21.58 -4.09 -5.48
CA LYS A 127 22.72 -4.93 -5.86
C LYS A 127 23.35 -4.35 -7.12
N ALA A 128 24.66 -4.55 -7.32
CA ALA A 128 25.43 -3.96 -8.42
C ALA A 128 24.91 -4.30 -9.84
N TYR A 129 24.17 -5.41 -10.00
CA TYR A 129 23.62 -5.87 -11.28
C TYR A 129 22.12 -5.56 -11.43
N SER A 130 21.62 -4.50 -10.81
CA SER A 130 20.24 -4.07 -11.03
C SER A 130 20.10 -3.41 -12.39
N GLU A 131 19.16 -3.91 -13.20
CA GLU A 131 18.75 -3.27 -14.45
C GLU A 131 18.19 -1.87 -14.15
N PHE A 132 18.63 -0.88 -14.93
CA PHE A 132 18.13 0.48 -14.85
C PHE A 132 17.08 0.70 -15.93
N ASP A 133 16.00 1.38 -15.57
CA ASP A 133 14.97 1.74 -16.53
C ASP A 133 15.56 2.64 -17.63
N PRO A 134 15.19 2.45 -18.92
CA PRO A 134 15.71 3.27 -20.03
C PRO A 134 15.57 4.78 -19.80
N GLU A 135 14.44 5.21 -19.22
CA GLU A 135 14.15 6.61 -18.90
C GLU A 135 15.12 7.19 -17.84
N PHE A 136 15.57 6.34 -16.91
CA PHE A 136 16.57 6.71 -15.92
C PHE A 136 17.95 6.87 -16.56
N LEU A 137 18.31 5.97 -17.48
CA LEU A 137 19.55 6.07 -18.25
C LEU A 137 19.57 7.34 -19.11
N GLU A 138 18.49 7.64 -19.83
CA GLU A 138 18.37 8.90 -20.61
C GLU A 138 18.59 10.15 -19.75
N LYS A 139 18.13 10.12 -18.49
CA LYS A 139 18.29 11.24 -17.56
C LYS A 139 19.73 11.37 -17.06
N ILE A 140 20.41 10.26 -16.79
CA ILE A 140 21.84 10.25 -16.45
C ILE A 140 22.65 10.78 -17.62
N ASP A 141 22.33 10.36 -18.84
CA ASP A 141 23.02 10.82 -20.04
C ASP A 141 22.87 12.34 -20.18
N LYS A 142 21.66 12.89 -20.05
CA LYS A 142 21.44 14.35 -20.06
C LYS A 142 22.27 15.09 -19.00
N LEU A 143 22.30 14.58 -17.77
CA LEU A 143 23.08 15.17 -16.67
C LEU A 143 24.59 15.10 -16.91
N THR A 144 25.09 14.03 -17.53
CA THR A 144 26.52 13.90 -17.87
C THR A 144 26.91 14.81 -19.04
N PHE A 145 26.03 15.01 -20.02
CA PHE A 145 26.23 15.98 -21.10
C PHE A 145 26.25 17.43 -20.59
N GLU A 146 25.35 17.81 -19.67
CA GLU A 146 25.32 19.14 -19.06
C GLU A 146 26.60 19.44 -18.27
N LYS A 147 27.10 18.46 -17.50
CA LYS A 147 28.38 18.58 -16.78
C LYS A 147 29.59 18.73 -17.70
N LYS A 148 29.63 18.04 -18.84
CA LYS A 148 30.72 18.23 -19.82
C LYS A 148 30.72 19.64 -20.41
N LYS A 149 29.53 20.21 -20.63
CA LYS A 149 29.36 21.55 -21.21
C LYS A 149 29.83 22.67 -20.28
N THR A 150 29.61 22.55 -18.97
CA THR A 150 30.11 23.53 -18.00
C THR A 150 31.62 23.48 -17.84
N ILE A 151 32.24 22.29 -17.87
CA ILE A 151 33.70 22.13 -17.78
C ILE A 151 34.42 22.70 -19.02
N THR A 152 33.76 22.75 -20.18
CA THR A 152 34.34 23.32 -21.41
C THR A 152 34.17 24.83 -21.56
N VAL A 153 33.40 25.49 -20.69
CA VAL A 153 33.14 26.95 -20.77
C VAL A 153 34.04 27.74 -19.79
N ASP A 154 34.69 27.07 -18.84
CA ASP A 154 35.59 27.67 -17.85
C ASP A 154 37.09 27.59 -18.23
N ASN A 155 37.42 27.30 -19.49
CA ASN A 155 38.78 27.35 -20.07
C ASN A 155 38.80 28.27 -21.30
#